data_AF-A0A1I2II15-F1
#
_entry.id   AF-A0A1I2II15-F1
#
_cell.length_a   1.000
_cell.length_b   1.000
_cell.length_c   1.000
_cell.angle_alpha   90.00
_cell.angle_beta   90.00
_cell.angle_gamma   90.00
#
_symmetry.space_group_name_H-M   'P 1'
#
loop_
_entity.id
_entity.type
_entity.pdbx_description
1 polymer ?
#
loop_
_entity_poly.entity_id
_entity_poly.type
_entity_poly.pdbx_seq_one_letter_code
_entity_poly.pdbx_strand_id
1 'polypeptide(L)'
;MHEVDTTLPARWRAAYKAALALLESDQPYSDPSDPVARARVQRARTDTRRWIRMQKLLAQAGGLSPVQRFFVDQIPDNWREIDLQRQRRLRNRRD
;
A
#
# COMPACT_ATOMS: atom_id res chain seq x y z
N MET A 1 -26.65 -16.72 -15.92
CA MET A 1 -25.55 -16.81 -14.94
C MET A 1 -24.59 -15.69 -15.28
N HIS A 2 -24.57 -14.60 -14.52
CA HIS A 2 -23.55 -13.57 -14.70
C HIS A 2 -22.25 -14.12 -14.11
N GLU A 3 -21.24 -14.35 -14.95
CA GLU A 3 -19.87 -14.54 -14.46
C GLU A 3 -19.51 -13.34 -13.61
N VAL A 4 -19.33 -13.56 -12.31
CA VAL A 4 -18.79 -12.53 -11.42
C VAL A 4 -17.35 -12.36 -11.84
N ASP A 5 -17.06 -11.27 -12.55
CA ASP A 5 -15.69 -10.88 -12.87
C ASP A 5 -14.91 -10.77 -11.55
N THR A 6 -13.98 -11.70 -11.35
CA THR A 6 -13.12 -11.77 -10.16
C THR A 6 -11.80 -11.02 -10.34
N THR A 7 -11.62 -10.38 -11.51
CA THR A 7 -10.36 -9.72 -11.82
C THR A 7 -10.36 -8.27 -11.35
N LEU A 8 -9.29 -7.88 -10.65
CA LEU A 8 -9.08 -6.47 -10.34
C LEU A 8 -8.68 -5.70 -11.60
N PRO A 9 -9.26 -4.51 -11.84
CA PRO A 9 -8.77 -3.58 -12.85
C PRO A 9 -7.26 -3.33 -12.68
N ALA A 10 -6.54 -3.14 -13.78
CA ALA A 10 -5.07 -2.98 -13.75
C ALA A 10 -4.59 -1.91 -12.77
N ARG A 11 -5.29 -0.76 -12.71
CA ARG A 11 -5.02 0.32 -11.73
C ARG A 11 -5.12 -0.14 -10.27
N TRP A 12 -6.09 -1.00 -9.98
CA TRP A 12 -6.33 -1.55 -8.65
C TRP A 12 -5.25 -2.57 -8.28
N ARG A 13 -4.85 -3.43 -9.22
CA ARG A 13 -3.74 -4.37 -9.03
C ARG A 13 -2.44 -3.65 -8.71
N ALA A 14 -2.13 -2.56 -9.42
CA ALA A 14 -0.93 -1.77 -9.17
C ALA A 14 -0.95 -1.14 -7.77
N ALA A 15 -2.07 -0.52 -7.37
CA ALA A 15 -2.23 0.07 -6.05
C ALA A 15 -2.16 -0.97 -4.92
N TYR A 16 -2.77 -2.14 -5.11
CA TYR A 16 -2.71 -3.25 -4.18
C TYR A 16 -1.28 -3.78 -4.01
N LYS A 17 -0.55 -4.01 -5.10
CA LYS A 17 0.86 -4.40 -5.05
C LYS A 17 1.72 -3.35 -4.35
N ALA A 18 1.49 -2.07 -4.60
CA ALA A 18 2.19 -0.99 -3.91
C ALA A 18 1.88 -1.00 -2.40
N ALA A 19 0.64 -1.29 -2.01
CA ALA A 19 0.24 -1.43 -0.61
C ALA A 19 0.95 -2.61 0.07
N LEU A 20 1.00 -3.79 -0.57
CA LEU A 20 1.75 -4.92 -0.04
C LEU A 20 3.24 -4.61 0.05
N ALA A 21 3.82 -4.04 -1.00
CA ALA A 21 5.24 -3.71 -1.03
C ALA A 21 5.63 -2.65 0.00
N LEU A 22 4.71 -1.74 0.38
CA LEU A 22 4.89 -0.82 1.50
C LEU A 22 5.06 -1.57 2.84
N LEU A 23 4.37 -2.70 3.00
CA LEU A 23 4.37 -3.54 4.21
C LEU A 23 5.44 -4.64 4.19
N GLU A 24 5.84 -5.13 3.02
CA GLU A 24 6.78 -6.25 2.85
C GLU A 24 8.23 -5.81 2.62
N SER A 25 8.48 -4.72 1.87
CA SER A 25 9.85 -4.33 1.50
C SER A 25 10.57 -3.41 2.51
N ASP A 26 11.59 -3.95 3.19
CA ASP A 26 12.58 -3.18 3.97
C ASP A 26 13.59 -2.45 3.07
N GLN A 27 13.50 -2.61 1.75
CA GLN A 27 14.48 -2.10 0.80
C GLN A 27 14.35 -0.57 0.65
N PRO A 28 15.46 0.18 0.58
CA PRO A 28 15.41 1.51 0.05
C PRO A 28 15.01 1.40 -1.43
N TYR A 29 13.82 1.88 -1.79
CA TYR A 29 13.30 1.86 -3.16
C TYR A 29 14.13 2.71 -4.16
N SER A 30 15.26 3.26 -3.72
CA SER A 30 16.07 4.21 -4.46
C SER A 30 17.50 4.16 -3.95
N ASP A 31 18.45 4.32 -4.87
CA ASP A 31 19.84 4.63 -4.54
C ASP A 31 19.85 5.81 -3.55
N PRO A 32 20.47 5.67 -2.36
CA PRO A 32 20.53 6.74 -1.36
C PRO A 32 21.18 8.03 -1.89
N SER A 33 21.93 7.93 -2.99
CA SER A 33 22.68 9.02 -3.63
C SER A 33 21.83 9.89 -4.55
N ASP A 34 20.65 9.43 -5.00
CA ASP A 34 19.76 10.19 -5.90
C ASP A 34 18.60 10.86 -5.10
N PRO A 35 18.64 12.19 -4.92
CA PRO A 35 17.59 12.91 -4.19
C PRO A 35 16.24 12.91 -4.93
N VAL A 36 16.23 12.82 -6.26
CA VAL A 36 15.01 12.79 -7.08
C VAL A 36 14.33 11.43 -6.97
N ALA A 37 15.11 10.35 -7.09
CA ALA A 37 14.60 8.99 -6.87
C ALA A 37 14.00 8.86 -5.46
N ARG A 38 14.71 9.39 -4.44
CA ARG A 38 14.22 9.42 -3.06
C ARG A 38 12.89 10.17 -2.92
N ALA A 39 12.76 11.35 -3.53
CA ALA A 39 11.54 12.14 -3.47
C ALA A 39 10.35 11.41 -4.14
N ARG A 40 10.57 10.77 -5.30
CA ARG A 40 9.56 9.97 -6.00
C ARG A 40 9.05 8.82 -5.14
N VAL A 41 9.98 8.11 -4.48
CA VAL A 41 9.65 7.02 -3.56
C VAL A 41 8.80 7.51 -2.39
N GLN A 42 9.18 8.62 -1.75
CA GLN A 42 8.42 9.15 -0.61
C GLN A 42 7.01 9.58 -1.02
N ARG A 43 6.86 10.16 -2.21
CA ARG A 43 5.56 10.49 -2.79
C ARG A 43 4.72 9.23 -3.02
N ALA A 44 5.28 8.23 -3.69
CA ALA A 44 4.58 6.97 -3.95
C ALA A 44 4.13 6.28 -2.64
N ARG A 45 4.95 6.29 -1.59
CA ARG A 45 4.58 5.77 -0.27
C ARG A 45 3.44 6.56 0.35
N THR A 46 3.48 7.89 0.27
CA THR A 46 2.43 8.76 0.79
C THR A 46 1.09 8.51 0.09
N ASP A 47 1.12 8.41 -1.24
CA ASP A 47 -0.05 8.11 -2.06
C ASP A 47 -0.61 6.73 -1.72
N THR A 48 0.26 5.74 -1.53
CA THR A 48 -0.13 4.38 -1.11
C THR A 48 -0.81 4.38 0.27
N ARG A 49 -0.24 5.08 1.26
CA ARG A 49 -0.87 5.22 2.60
C ARG A 49 -2.25 5.85 2.52
N ARG A 50 -2.39 6.91 1.72
CA ARG A 50 -3.68 7.58 1.49
C ARG A 50 -4.66 6.62 0.84
N TRP A 51 -4.21 5.85 -0.17
CA TRP A 51 -5.03 4.86 -0.84
C TRP A 51 -5.53 3.79 0.13
N ILE A 52 -4.65 3.16 0.94
CA ILE A 52 -5.04 2.14 1.92
C ILE A 52 -6.11 2.69 2.88
N ARG A 53 -5.91 3.90 3.41
CA ARG A 53 -6.88 4.55 4.31
C ARG A 53 -8.23 4.73 3.64
N MET A 54 -8.26 5.27 2.41
CA MET A 54 -9.50 5.46 1.68
C MET A 54 -10.20 4.14 1.38
N GLN A 55 -9.46 3.10 0.98
CA GLN A 55 -10.09 1.82 0.69
C GLN A 55 -10.64 1.13 1.93
N LYS A 56 -9.95 1.20 3.08
CA LYS A 56 -10.48 0.67 4.34
C LYS A 56 -11.75 1.41 4.79
N LEU A 57 -11.81 2.73 4.62
CA LEU A 57 -13.02 3.51 4.87
C LEU A 57 -14.17 3.13 3.92
N LEU A 58 -13.89 2.98 2.63
CA LEU A 58 -14.88 2.54 1.65
C LEU A 58 -15.37 1.11 1.92
N ALA A 59 -14.49 0.21 2.34
CA ALA A 59 -14.85 -1.16 2.71
C ALA A 59 -15.83 -1.18 3.89
N GLN A 60 -15.58 -0.35 4.92
CA GLN A 60 -16.47 -0.20 6.07
C GLN A 60 -17.82 0.40 5.69
N ALA A 61 -17.82 1.39 4.79
CA ALA A 61 -19.03 2.05 4.31
C ALA A 61 -19.83 1.21 3.28
N GLY A 62 -19.34 0.02 2.89
CA GLY A 62 -19.96 -0.81 1.85
C GLY A 62 -19.82 -0.24 0.43
N GLY A 63 -18.93 0.74 0.22
CA GLY A 63 -18.71 1.40 -1.08
C GLY A 63 -17.78 0.65 -2.04
N LEU A 64 -17.33 -0.55 -1.67
CA LEU A 64 -16.49 -1.41 -2.51
C LEU A 64 -17.29 -2.56 -3.11
N SER A 65 -16.98 -2.91 -4.35
CA SER A 65 -17.43 -4.18 -4.93
C SER A 65 -16.87 -5.38 -4.14
N PRO A 66 -17.51 -6.57 -4.21
CA PRO A 66 -17.04 -7.76 -3.50
C PRO A 66 -15.57 -8.10 -3.78
N VAL A 67 -15.13 -7.98 -5.03
CA VAL A 67 -13.73 -8.22 -5.42
C VAL A 67 -12.80 -7.20 -4.77
N GLN A 68 -13.10 -5.91 -4.88
CA GLN A 68 -12.29 -4.86 -4.26
C GLN A 68 -12.19 -5.05 -2.74
N ARG A 69 -13.30 -5.37 -2.09
CA ARG A 69 -13.34 -5.64 -0.65
C ARG A 69 -12.45 -6.82 -0.28
N PHE A 70 -12.55 -7.94 -1.01
CA PHE A 70 -11.70 -9.11 -0.79
C PHE A 70 -10.20 -8.76 -0.79
N PHE A 71 -9.73 -7.91 -1.70
CA PHE A 71 -8.33 -7.48 -1.73
C PHE A 71 -7.98 -6.48 -0.62
N VAL A 72 -8.89 -5.60 -0.24
CA VAL A 72 -8.68 -4.65 0.87
C VAL A 72 -8.62 -5.37 2.21
N ASP A 73 -9.38 -6.45 2.37
CA ASP A 73 -9.37 -7.28 3.57
C ASP A 73 -8.07 -8.05 3.74
N GLN A 74 -7.31 -8.31 2.66
CA GLN A 74 -5.96 -8.87 2.75
C GLN A 74 -4.93 -7.88 3.31
N ILE A 75 -5.22 -6.57 3.30
CA ILE A 75 -4.35 -5.58 3.93
C ILE A 75 -4.59 -5.64 5.45
N PRO A 76 -3.55 -5.86 6.28
CA PRO A 76 -3.72 -5.93 7.74
C PRO A 76 -4.34 -4.66 8.31
N ASP A 77 -5.23 -4.78 9.29
CA ASP A 77 -5.83 -3.60 9.93
C ASP A 77 -4.79 -2.79 10.73
N ASN A 78 -3.75 -3.44 11.23
CA ASN A 78 -2.61 -2.83 11.88
C ASN A 78 -1.52 -2.32 10.89
N TRP A 79 -1.82 -2.19 9.59
CA TRP A 79 -0.86 -1.75 8.57
C TRP A 79 -0.10 -0.47 8.94
N ARG A 80 -0.77 0.47 9.65
CA ARG A 80 -0.16 1.73 10.09
C ARG A 80 0.96 1.50 11.10
N GLU A 81 0.76 0.55 12.01
CA GLU A 81 1.78 0.17 12.99
C GLU A 81 2.95 -0.53 12.31
N ILE A 82 2.68 -1.44 11.38
CA ILE A 82 3.70 -2.13 10.57
C ILE A 82 4.57 -1.11 9.82
N ASP A 83 3.95 -0.12 9.15
CA ASP A 83 4.65 0.96 8.45
C ASP A 83 5.49 1.83 9.42
N LEU A 84 4.95 2.17 10.59
CA LEU A 84 5.68 2.96 11.61
C LEU A 84 6.87 2.21 12.20
N GLN A 85 6.69 0.94 12.57
CA GLN A 85 7.78 0.10 13.08
C GLN A 85 8.90 -0.03 12.03
N ARG A 86 8.54 -0.16 10.74
CA ARG A 86 9.51 -0.14 9.65
C ARG A 86 10.26 1.19 9.53
N GLN A 87 9.57 2.32 9.58
CA GLN A 87 10.23 3.63 9.55
C GLN A 87 11.25 3.79 10.68
N ARG A 88 10.93 3.30 11.88
CA ARG A 88 11.85 3.27 13.03
C ARG A 88 13.07 2.39 12.75
N ARG A 89 12.89 1.18 12.23
CA ARG A 89 14.01 0.28 11.86
C ARG A 89 14.93 0.89 10.80
N LEU A 90 14.38 1.58 9.80
CA LEU A 90 15.17 2.26 8.77
C LEU A 90 15.96 3.46 9.30
N ARG A 91 15.43 4.16 10.32
CA ARG A 91 16.16 5.24 10.99
C ARG A 91 17.31 4.68 11.81
N ASN A 92 17.07 3.65 12.62
CA ASN A 92 18.09 3.04 13.48
C ASN A 92 19.22 2.33 12.70
N ARG A 93 19.03 2.01 11.41
CA ARG A 93 20.08 1.46 10.54
C ARG A 93 20.99 2.53 9.91
N ARG A 94 20.62 3.81 10.05
CA ARG A 94 21.37 4.95 9.51
C ARG A 94 22.18 5.70 10.57
N ASP A 95 21.94 5.38 11.83
CA ASP A 95 22.72 5.80 13.00
C ASP A 95 23.82 4.75 13.28
#